data_AF-A0A957HQB7-F1
#
_entry.id   AF-A0A957HQB7-F1
#
_cell.length_a   1.000
_cell.length_b   1.000
_cell.length_c   1.000
_cell.angle_alpha   90.00
_cell.angle_beta   90.00
_cell.angle_gamma   90.00
#
_symmetry.space_group_name_H-M   'P 1'
#
loop_
_entity.id
_entity.type
_entity.pdbx_description
1 polymer ?
#
loop_
_entity_poly.entity_id
_entity_poly.type
_entity_poly.pdbx_seq_one_letter_code
_entity_poly.pdbx_strand_id
1 'polypeptide(L)'
;PVHEVANVAGEIGYLRNPLIHYNYRDAEHFHAKQRAYSSYDASILQQDGIRPKLHNFILQPLRQFWWRYVTLKGYREGFHGLRLSLYMMYYEWVKYRKLAWFWRKR
;
A
#
# COMPACT_ATOMS: atom_id res chain seq x y z
N PRO A 1 -6.35 -2.21 -11.67
CA PRO A 1 -7.11 -3.45 -11.40
C PRO A 1 -6.23 -4.72 -11.47
N VAL A 2 -5.78 -5.26 -10.33
CA VAL A 2 -5.47 -6.71 -10.26
C VAL A 2 -6.84 -7.36 -10.39
N HIS A 3 -7.15 -7.87 -11.58
CA HIS A 3 -8.45 -8.41 -11.91
C HIS A 3 -8.73 -9.62 -11.00
N GLU A 4 -9.59 -9.42 -9.99
CA GLU A 4 -10.03 -10.42 -9.00
C GLU A 4 -11.03 -11.46 -9.56
N VAL A 5 -11.34 -11.41 -10.86
CA VAL A 5 -12.24 -12.38 -11.49
C VAL A 5 -11.41 -13.47 -12.14
N ALA A 6 -11.31 -14.62 -11.48
CA ALA A 6 -10.74 -15.82 -12.07
C ALA A 6 -11.62 -16.26 -13.26
N ASN A 7 -11.11 -16.13 -14.48
CA ASN A 7 -11.80 -16.63 -15.66
C ASN A 7 -11.45 -18.11 -15.84
N VAL A 8 -12.35 -19.01 -15.49
CA VAL A 8 -12.10 -20.46 -15.47
C VAL A 8 -13.04 -21.15 -16.44
N ALA A 9 -12.48 -21.93 -17.37
CA ALA A 9 -13.24 -22.71 -18.34
C ALA A 9 -13.69 -24.09 -17.79
N GLY A 10 -13.99 -24.17 -16.49
CA GLY A 10 -14.27 -25.44 -15.80
C GLY A 10 -15.05 -25.24 -14.50
N GLU A 11 -15.39 -26.35 -13.84
CA GLU A 11 -16.17 -26.33 -12.61
C GLU A 11 -15.41 -25.66 -11.46
N ILE A 12 -16.09 -24.76 -10.76
CA ILE A 12 -15.59 -24.10 -9.56
C ILE A 12 -16.17 -24.80 -8.32
N GLY A 13 -15.38 -24.85 -7.25
CA GLY A 13 -15.77 -25.48 -5.99
C GLY A 13 -15.26 -24.71 -4.78
N TYR A 14 -15.74 -25.10 -3.60
CA TYR A 14 -15.33 -24.50 -2.34
C TYR A 14 -14.27 -25.35 -1.65
N LEU A 15 -13.27 -24.69 -1.07
CA LEU A 15 -12.29 -25.36 -0.23
C LEU A 15 -12.98 -25.90 1.02
N ARG A 16 -12.74 -27.17 1.34
CA ARG A 16 -13.25 -27.82 2.57
C ARG A 16 -12.47 -27.42 3.82
N ASN A 17 -11.29 -26.81 3.65
CA ASN A 17 -10.39 -26.39 4.72
C ASN A 17 -9.95 -24.93 4.50
N PRO A 18 -9.59 -24.19 5.56
CA PRO A 18 -9.08 -22.83 5.44
C PRO A 18 -7.78 -22.76 4.61
N LEU A 19 -7.71 -21.79 3.71
CA LEU A 19 -6.46 -21.42 3.03
C LEU A 19 -5.72 -20.39 3.89
N ILE A 20 -4.58 -20.80 4.47
CA ILE A 20 -3.73 -19.86 5.22
C ILE A 20 -2.91 -19.03 4.21
N HIS A 21 -3.28 -17.77 4.03
CA HIS A 21 -2.57 -16.84 3.16
C HIS A 21 -1.52 -16.03 3.92
N TYR A 22 -0.26 -16.43 3.83
CA TYR A 22 0.86 -15.65 4.35
C TYR A 22 1.15 -14.46 3.44
N ASN A 23 0.72 -13.27 3.85
CA ASN A 23 0.84 -12.06 3.04
C ASN A 23 2.32 -11.64 2.83
N TYR A 24 3.15 -11.80 3.86
CA TYR A 24 4.57 -11.47 3.85
C TYR A 24 5.38 -12.62 4.44
N ARG A 25 6.59 -12.83 3.91
CA ARG A 25 7.51 -13.88 4.38
C ARG A 25 8.52 -13.31 5.36
N ASP A 26 9.03 -12.13 5.05
CA ASP A 26 10.01 -11.38 5.82
C ASP A 26 9.91 -9.88 5.47
N ALA A 27 10.77 -9.07 6.09
CA ALA A 27 10.80 -7.62 5.85
C ALA A 27 11.26 -7.26 4.42
N GLU A 28 12.13 -8.06 3.82
CA GLU A 28 12.62 -7.82 2.46
C GLU A 28 11.50 -8.03 1.43
N HIS A 29 10.75 -9.12 1.57
CA HIS A 29 9.57 -9.41 0.77
C HIS A 29 8.49 -8.34 0.95
N PHE A 30 8.28 -7.85 2.19
CA PHE A 30 7.42 -6.71 2.44
C PHE A 30 7.88 -5.49 1.64
N HIS A 31 9.16 -5.10 1.72
CA HIS A 31 9.68 -3.96 0.98
C HIS A 31 9.61 -4.15 -0.55
N ALA A 32 9.85 -5.35 -1.06
CA ALA A 32 9.74 -5.67 -2.48
C ALA A 32 8.30 -5.49 -2.97
N LYS A 33 7.31 -6.00 -2.22
CA LYS A 33 5.89 -5.76 -2.50
C LYS A 33 5.57 -4.27 -2.50
N GLN A 34 5.96 -3.53 -1.46
CA GLN A 34 5.73 -2.08 -1.40
C GLN A 34 6.33 -1.34 -2.63
N ARG A 35 7.52 -1.74 -3.12
CA ARG A 35 8.08 -1.15 -4.34
C ARG A 35 7.25 -1.47 -5.59
N ALA A 36 6.74 -2.69 -5.72
CA ALA A 36 5.88 -3.10 -6.82
C ALA A 36 4.52 -2.38 -6.80
N TYR A 37 3.84 -2.37 -5.64
CA TYR A 37 2.51 -1.79 -5.50
C TYR A 37 2.50 -0.26 -5.58
N SER A 38 3.57 0.43 -5.16
CA SER A 38 3.58 1.90 -5.15
C SER A 38 3.40 2.54 -6.54
N SER A 39 3.83 1.89 -7.63
CA SER A 39 3.55 2.37 -8.99
C SER A 39 2.09 2.16 -9.37
N TYR A 40 1.57 0.99 -9.03
CA TYR A 40 0.19 0.64 -9.29
C TYR A 40 -0.79 1.56 -8.54
N ASP A 41 -0.60 1.76 -7.24
CA ASP A 41 -1.44 2.65 -6.44
C ASP A 41 -1.33 4.11 -6.90
N ALA A 42 -0.15 4.56 -7.31
CA ALA A 42 0.03 5.89 -7.88
C ALA A 42 -0.71 6.05 -9.21
N SER A 43 -0.82 4.98 -10.02
CA SER A 43 -1.60 5.00 -11.26
C SER A 43 -3.10 5.09 -10.99
N ILE A 44 -3.59 4.41 -9.94
CA ILE A 44 -4.99 4.51 -9.49
C ILE A 44 -5.30 5.95 -9.07
N LEU A 45 -4.46 6.55 -8.21
CA LEU A 45 -4.65 7.95 -7.80
C LEU A 45 -4.68 8.91 -8.98
N GLN A 46 -3.87 8.65 -10.02
CA GLN A 46 -3.90 9.45 -11.24
C GLN A 46 -5.21 9.26 -12.02
N GLN A 47 -5.69 8.01 -12.15
CA GLN A 47 -6.96 7.66 -12.81
C GLN A 47 -8.16 8.30 -12.09
N ASP A 48 -8.10 8.35 -10.76
CA ASP A 48 -9.08 9.04 -9.90
C ASP A 48 -8.99 10.58 -9.98
N GLY A 49 -8.09 11.12 -10.81
CA GLY A 49 -7.92 12.56 -11.01
C GLY A 49 -7.22 13.29 -9.87
N ILE A 50 -6.60 12.57 -8.92
CA ILE A 50 -5.90 13.18 -7.79
C ILE A 50 -4.62 13.87 -8.28
N ARG A 51 -4.59 15.19 -8.15
CA ARG A 51 -3.42 16.01 -8.49
C ARG A 51 -2.48 16.15 -7.29
N PRO A 52 -1.17 15.86 -7.43
CA PRO A 52 -0.21 16.02 -6.35
C PRO A 52 0.07 17.50 -6.11
N LYS A 53 -0.27 17.97 -4.90
CA LYS A 53 0.08 19.31 -4.39
C LYS A 53 1.34 19.20 -3.52
N LEU A 54 2.12 20.28 -3.38
CA LEU A 54 3.34 20.28 -2.57
C LEU A 54 3.13 19.81 -1.13
N HIS A 55 2.01 20.19 -0.50
CA HIS A 55 1.70 19.75 0.85
C HIS A 55 1.38 18.25 0.94
N ASN A 56 0.91 17.61 -0.14
CA ASN A 56 0.58 16.17 -0.13
C ASN A 56 1.81 15.29 0.12
N PHE A 57 3.01 15.74 -0.28
CA PHE A 57 4.25 15.01 -0.04
C PHE A 57 4.63 14.92 1.43
N ILE A 58 4.08 15.80 2.28
CA ILE A 58 4.38 15.84 3.72
C ILE A 58 3.14 15.40 4.51
N LEU A 59 1.99 16.02 4.24
CA LEU A 59 0.76 15.76 5.01
C LEU A 59 0.24 14.34 4.83
N GLN A 60 0.34 13.74 3.63
CA GLN A 60 -0.20 12.39 3.43
C GLN A 60 0.64 11.31 4.12
N PRO A 61 1.98 11.31 4.02
CA PRO A 61 2.81 10.42 4.83
C PRO A 61 2.60 10.60 6.34
N LEU A 62 2.57 11.84 6.83
CA LEU A 62 2.34 12.11 8.26
C LEU A 62 0.97 11.64 8.72
N ARG A 63 -0.07 11.86 7.90
CA ARG A 63 -1.43 11.35 8.16
C ARG A 63 -1.43 9.82 8.23
N GLN A 64 -0.72 9.14 7.34
CA GLN A 64 -0.59 7.67 7.38
C GLN A 64 0.13 7.18 8.63
N PHE A 65 1.21 7.85 9.02
CA PHE A 65 1.93 7.54 10.25
C PHE A 65 1.01 7.71 11.46
N TRP A 66 0.38 8.88 11.60
CA TRP A 66 -0.51 9.18 12.72
C TRP A 66 -1.66 8.18 12.82
N TRP A 67 -2.31 7.89 11.69
CA TRP A 67 -3.40 6.94 11.65
C TRP A 67 -2.96 5.55 12.12
N ARG A 68 -1.82 5.04 11.65
CA ARG A 68 -1.34 3.70 12.05
C ARG A 68 -0.79 3.65 13.47
N TYR A 69 0.03 4.63 13.82
CA TYR A 69 0.73 4.62 15.10
C TYR A 69 -0.20 5.01 16.25
N VAL A 70 -1.01 6.06 16.07
CA VAL A 70 -1.88 6.63 17.13
C VAL A 70 -3.29 6.08 17.02
N THR A 71 -3.97 6.27 15.88
CA THR A 71 -5.40 5.89 15.75
C THR A 71 -5.61 4.38 15.86
N LEU A 72 -4.77 3.58 15.19
CA LEU A 72 -4.81 2.12 15.28
C LEU A 72 -4.02 1.57 16.49
N LYS A 73 -3.55 2.45 17.37
CA LYS A 73 -2.84 2.09 18.61
C LYS A 73 -1.57 1.26 18.37
N GLY A 74 -0.88 1.44 17.24
CA GLY A 74 0.41 0.80 16.95
C GLY A 74 1.46 1.07 18.03
N TYR A 75 1.37 2.17 18.78
CA TYR A 75 2.22 2.41 19.95
C TYR A 75 2.16 1.30 21.01
N ARG A 76 1.07 0.53 21.09
CA ARG A 76 0.92 -0.61 22.02
C ARG A 76 1.78 -1.80 21.64
N GLU A 77 2.22 -1.88 20.39
CA GLU A 77 3.12 -2.92 19.87
C GLU A 77 4.60 -2.53 20.01
N GLY A 78 4.89 -1.39 20.67
CA GLY A 78 6.23 -0.89 20.92
C GLY A 78 7.03 -0.68 19.63
N PHE A 79 8.24 -1.24 19.59
CA PHE A 79 9.15 -1.06 18.45
C PHE A 79 8.59 -1.61 17.14
N HIS A 80 7.80 -2.70 17.20
CA HIS A 80 7.22 -3.29 15.99
C HIS A 80 6.22 -2.34 15.34
N GLY A 81 5.29 -1.79 16.12
CA GLY A 81 4.28 -0.87 15.62
C GLY A 81 4.88 0.44 15.13
N LEU A 82 5.94 0.94 15.79
CA LEU A 82 6.70 2.11 15.32
C LEU A 82 7.34 1.83 13.95
N ARG A 83 8.07 0.72 13.83
CA ARG A 83 8.75 0.33 12.58
C ARG A 83 7.78 0.16 11.43
N LEU A 84 6.66 -0.53 11.65
CA LEU A 84 5.62 -0.70 10.63
C LEU A 84 5.02 0.64 10.20
N SER A 85 4.72 1.52 11.17
CA SER A 85 4.17 2.85 10.89
C SER A 85 5.13 3.70 10.05
N LEU A 86 6.43 3.66 10.35
CA LEU A 86 7.47 4.32 9.56
C LEU A 86 7.60 3.75 8.15
N TYR A 87 7.54 2.43 7.98
CA TYR A 87 7.56 1.82 6.66
C TYR A 87 6.34 2.22 5.80
N MET A 88 5.17 2.30 6.42
CA MET A 88 3.95 2.71 5.72
C MET A 88 3.97 4.21 5.39
N MET A 89 4.54 5.05 6.26
CA MET A 89 4.80 6.46 5.98
C MET A 89 5.71 6.62 4.76
N TYR A 90 6.83 5.89 4.74
CA TYR A 90 7.76 5.90 3.61
C TYR A 90 7.09 5.42 2.31
N TYR A 91 6.29 4.35 2.39
CA TYR A 91 5.52 3.86 1.25
C TYR A 91 4.59 4.94 0.67
N GLU A 92 3.83 5.62 1.54
CA GLU A 92 2.93 6.70 1.12
C GLU A 92 3.69 7.83 0.43
N TRP A 93 4.85 8.19 0.94
CA TRP A 93 5.71 9.21 0.33
C TRP A 93 6.18 8.80 -1.07
N VAL A 94 6.65 7.56 -1.24
CA VAL A 94 7.05 7.02 -2.55
C VAL A 94 5.87 7.02 -3.53
N LYS A 95 4.68 6.62 -3.08
CA LYS A 95 3.45 6.64 -3.89
C LYS A 95 3.15 8.06 -4.42
N TYR A 96 3.21 9.08 -3.56
CA TYR A 96 2.99 10.47 -3.99
C TYR A 96 4.08 11.01 -4.93
N ARG A 97 5.35 10.58 -4.76
CA ARG A 97 6.42 10.87 -5.72
C ARG A 97 6.16 10.27 -7.09
N LYS A 98 5.71 9.02 -7.15
CA LYS A 98 5.34 8.36 -8.40
C LYS A 98 4.13 9.01 -9.06
N LEU A 99 3.13 9.40 -8.26
CA LEU A 99 1.97 10.15 -8.76
C LEU A 99 2.39 11.45 -9.45
N ALA A 100 3.28 12.22 -8.83
CA ALA A 100 3.83 13.45 -9.41
C ALA A 100 4.62 13.20 -10.69
N TRP A 101 5.39 12.12 -10.75
CA TRP A 101 6.07 11.72 -11.97
C TRP A 101 5.10 11.36 -13.10
N PHE A 102 4.04 10.61 -12.81
CA PHE A 102 3.02 10.27 -13.81
C PHE A 102 2.29 11.50 -14.35
N TRP A 103 1.98 12.49 -13.50
CA TRP A 103 1.37 13.75 -13.93
C TRP A 103 2.30 14.63 -14.77
N ARG A 104 3.62 14.55 -14.56
CA ARG A 104 4.62 15.29 -15.36
C ARG A 104 4.87 14.68 -16.75
N LYS A 105 4.55 13.40 -16.93
CA LYS A 105 4.74 12.66 -18.19
C LYS A 105 3.54 12.72 -19.13
N ARG A 106 2.43 13.30 -18.68
CA ARG A 106 1.20 13.46 -19.44
C ARG A 106 1.17 14.83 -20.08
#